data_AF-A0A8S9RKY0-F1
#
_entry.id   AF-A0A8S9RKY0-F1
#
_cell.length_a   1.000
_cell.length_b   1.000
_cell.length_c   1.000
_cell.angle_alpha   90.00
_cell.angle_beta   90.00
_cell.angle_gamma   90.00
#
_symmetry.space_group_name_H-M   'P 1'
#
loop_
_entity.id
_entity.type
_entity.pdbx_description
1 polymer ?
#
loop_
_entity_poly.entity_id
_entity_poly.type
_entity_poly.pdbx_seq_one_letter_code
_entity_poly.pdbx_strand_id
1 'polypeptide(L)'
;MNSSDVNFSLLQSQPNIPPEFFWPENDLTPSEGDLNLPIIDMSGFLNGDEAETQRAAKAVREACMTHGTFLVINHGFKSGLAEKTLDISSLFFGLPKDEKLKAYRTPERSALVSSNNLSKCE
;
A
#
# COMPACT_ATOMS: atom_id res chain seq x y z
N MET A 1 25.22 -10.54 1.70
CA MET A 1 24.23 -11.48 1.10
C MET A 1 24.18 -11.17 -0.38
N ASN A 2 24.71 -12.05 -1.22
CA ASN A 2 24.81 -11.82 -2.67
C ASN A 2 23.47 -12.12 -3.35
N SER A 3 23.08 -11.26 -4.28
CA SER A 3 21.74 -11.08 -4.84
C SER A 3 21.30 -12.15 -5.85
N SER A 4 21.98 -13.31 -5.96
CA SER A 4 21.81 -14.22 -7.10
C SER A 4 20.97 -15.48 -6.89
N ASP A 5 20.57 -15.85 -5.66
CA ASP A 5 20.25 -17.28 -5.42
C ASP A 5 18.79 -17.60 -5.05
N VAL A 6 17.84 -16.66 -5.17
CA VAL A 6 16.41 -16.99 -4.98
C VAL A 6 15.84 -17.64 -6.25
N ASN A 7 15.92 -18.97 -6.30
CA ASN A 7 15.33 -19.77 -7.36
C ASN A 7 13.83 -20.02 -7.08
N PHE A 8 12.98 -19.11 -7.56
CA PHE A 8 11.52 -19.23 -7.45
C PHE A 8 10.94 -20.54 -8.02
N SER A 9 11.56 -21.11 -9.05
CA SER A 9 11.11 -22.40 -9.61
C SER A 9 11.34 -23.55 -8.65
N LEU A 10 12.44 -23.52 -7.87
CA LEU A 10 12.70 -24.48 -6.80
C LEU A 10 11.75 -24.29 -5.62
N LEU A 11 11.36 -23.04 -5.30
CA LEU A 11 10.39 -22.76 -4.23
C LEU A 11 8.98 -23.26 -4.59
N GLN A 12 8.56 -23.11 -5.85
CA GLN A 12 7.25 -23.58 -6.33
C GLN A 12 7.12 -25.11 -6.35
N SER A 13 8.23 -25.84 -6.42
CA SER A 13 8.24 -27.31 -6.45
C SER A 13 8.45 -27.96 -5.08
N GLN A 14 8.68 -27.18 -4.02
CA GLN A 14 8.83 -27.75 -2.68
C GLN A 14 7.49 -28.31 -2.18
N PRO A 15 7.47 -29.50 -1.56
CA PRO A 15 6.26 -30.10 -0.99
C PRO A 15 5.82 -29.40 0.31
N ASN A 16 6.72 -28.68 0.96
CA ASN A 16 6.49 -27.99 2.23
C ASN A 16 6.87 -26.51 2.10
N ILE A 17 6.19 -25.65 2.86
CA ILE A 17 6.54 -24.24 2.98
C ILE A 17 7.90 -24.13 3.69
N PRO A 18 8.87 -23.37 3.15
CA PRO A 18 10.16 -23.20 3.78
C PRO A 18 10.04 -22.54 5.16
N PRO A 19 10.84 -22.95 6.16
CA PRO A 19 10.76 -22.41 7.53
C PRO A 19 10.93 -20.89 7.61
N GLU A 20 11.59 -20.26 6.65
CA GLU A 20 11.78 -18.80 6.58
C GLU A 20 10.47 -18.04 6.35
N PHE A 21 9.41 -18.71 5.88
CA PHE A 21 8.08 -18.13 5.72
C PHE A 21 7.15 -18.44 6.90
N PHE A 22 7.62 -19.18 7.91
CA PHE A 22 6.86 -19.37 9.14
C PHE A 22 6.93 -18.12 9.99
N TRP A 23 5.76 -17.60 10.34
CA TRP A 23 5.66 -16.50 11.28
C TRP A 23 6.03 -17.02 12.69
N PRO A 24 6.98 -16.40 13.40
CA PRO A 24 7.38 -16.86 14.73
C PRO A 24 6.19 -16.86 15.69
N GLU A 25 6.08 -17.90 16.53
CA GLU A 25 4.97 -17.99 17.50
C GLU A 25 4.93 -16.81 18.47
N ASN A 26 6.10 -16.29 18.84
CA ASN A 26 6.23 -15.11 19.71
C ASN A 26 5.72 -13.82 19.04
N ASP A 27 5.61 -13.79 17.71
CA ASP A 27 5.10 -12.65 16.93
C ASP A 27 3.61 -12.82 16.58
N LEU A 28 2.97 -13.92 17.00
CA LEU A 28 1.54 -14.10 16.83
C LEU A 28 0.79 -13.23 17.84
N THR A 29 0.14 -12.18 17.33
CA THR A 29 -0.78 -11.36 18.10
C THR A 29 -2.20 -11.85 17.83
N PRO A 30 -2.92 -12.42 18.81
CA PRO A 30 -4.31 -12.82 18.61
C PRO A 30 -5.15 -11.58 18.32
N SER A 31 -6.03 -11.68 17.33
CA SER A 31 -7.01 -10.63 17.05
C SER A 31 -7.97 -10.49 18.23
N GLU A 32 -8.20 -9.26 18.69
CA GLU A 32 -9.19 -8.95 19.73
C GLU A 32 -10.62 -8.82 19.17
N GLY A 33 -10.87 -9.30 17.95
CA GLY A 33 -12.14 -9.24 17.24
C GLY A 33 -12.13 -8.29 16.05
N ASP A 34 -13.32 -8.03 15.50
CA ASP A 34 -13.49 -7.18 14.32
C ASP A 34 -13.27 -5.70 14.65
N LEU A 35 -12.42 -5.04 13.86
CA LEU A 35 -12.21 -3.61 13.96
C LEU A 35 -13.31 -2.88 13.17
N ASN A 36 -14.24 -2.26 13.88
CA ASN A 36 -15.28 -1.41 13.28
C ASN A 36 -14.68 -0.10 12.77
N LEU A 37 -14.15 -0.11 11.55
CA LEU A 37 -13.56 1.07 10.92
C LEU A 37 -14.64 2.05 10.43
N PRO A 38 -14.52 3.35 10.75
CA PRO A 38 -15.46 4.34 10.26
C PRO A 38 -15.33 4.50 8.75
N ILE A 39 -16.48 4.68 8.08
CA ILE A 39 -16.58 4.99 6.66
C ILE A 39 -16.90 6.48 6.53
N ILE A 40 -16.05 7.22 5.82
CA ILE A 40 -16.17 8.67 5.66
C ILE A 40 -16.60 8.99 4.23
N ASP A 41 -17.72 9.69 4.10
CA ASP A 41 -18.25 10.16 2.82
C ASP A 41 -17.66 11.54 2.47
N MET A 42 -17.00 11.63 1.32
CA MET A 42 -16.37 12.86 0.84
C MET A 42 -17.22 13.64 -0.17
N SER A 43 -18.43 13.18 -0.50
CA SER A 43 -19.29 13.81 -1.51
C SER A 43 -19.60 15.28 -1.19
N GLY A 44 -20.00 15.59 0.04
CA GLY A 44 -20.31 16.95 0.46
C GLY A 44 -19.10 17.88 0.39
N PHE A 45 -17.92 17.38 0.81
CA PHE A 45 -16.66 18.11 0.66
C PHE A 45 -16.34 18.43 -0.81
N LEU A 46 -16.47 17.43 -1.71
CA LEU A 46 -16.18 17.62 -3.13
C LEU A 46 -17.17 18.56 -3.83
N ASN A 47 -18.39 18.71 -3.28
CA ASN A 47 -19.40 19.63 -3.77
C ASN A 47 -19.26 21.05 -3.18
N GLY A 48 -18.30 21.28 -2.28
CA GLY A 48 -18.07 22.59 -1.64
C GLY A 48 -19.08 22.92 -0.55
N ASP A 49 -19.76 21.93 0.04
CA ASP A 49 -20.62 22.14 1.20
C ASP A 49 -19.76 22.29 2.47
N GLU A 50 -19.76 23.48 3.06
CA GLU A 50 -18.98 23.81 4.26
C GLU A 50 -19.38 22.96 5.48
N ALA A 51 -20.67 22.68 5.66
CA ALA A 51 -21.15 21.92 6.82
C ALA A 51 -20.83 20.43 6.69
N GLU A 52 -20.90 19.87 5.49
CA GLU A 52 -20.44 18.50 5.22
C GLU A 52 -18.90 18.40 5.29
N THR A 53 -18.18 19.43 4.84
CA THR A 53 -16.71 19.50 4.95
C THR A 53 -16.27 19.44 6.41
N GLN A 54 -16.88 20.23 7.28
CA GLN A 54 -16.57 20.22 8.71
C GLN A 54 -16.91 18.87 9.36
N ARG A 55 -18.02 18.23 8.95
CA ARG A 55 -18.37 16.88 9.42
C ARG A 55 -17.35 15.83 8.99
N ALA A 56 -16.95 15.81 7.71
CA ALA A 56 -15.94 14.90 7.20
C ALA A 56 -14.60 15.10 7.92
N ALA A 57 -14.15 16.35 8.08
CA ALA A 57 -12.91 16.67 8.78
C ALA A 57 -12.92 16.21 10.25
N LYS A 58 -14.05 16.39 10.96
CA LYS A 58 -14.22 15.90 12.32
C LYS A 58 -14.16 14.36 12.38
N ALA A 59 -14.86 13.68 11.48
CA ALA A 59 -14.85 12.22 11.40
C ALA A 59 -13.44 11.67 11.10
N VAL A 60 -12.68 12.30 10.19
CA VAL A 60 -11.28 11.94 9.90
C VAL A 60 -10.44 12.07 11.17
N ARG A 61 -10.56 13.19 11.88
CA ARG A 61 -9.81 13.42 13.13
C ARG A 61 -10.12 12.34 14.16
N GLU A 62 -11.40 12.04 14.39
CA GLU A 62 -11.81 11.03 15.35
C GLU A 62 -11.27 9.65 14.97
N ALA A 63 -11.42 9.24 13.71
CA ALA A 63 -10.92 7.96 13.22
C ALA A 63 -9.40 7.80 13.37
N CYS A 64 -8.64 8.86 13.05
CA CYS A 64 -7.19 8.87 13.26
C CYS A 64 -6.82 8.75 14.73
N MET A 65 -7.58 9.36 15.63
CA MET A 65 -7.30 9.33 17.08
C MET A 65 -7.70 8.01 17.74
N THR A 66 -8.73 7.32 17.24
CA THR A 66 -9.24 6.08 17.84
C THR A 66 -8.68 4.83 17.19
N HIS A 67 -8.64 4.77 15.85
CA HIS A 67 -8.24 3.58 15.09
C HIS A 67 -6.91 3.76 14.36
N GLY A 68 -6.48 5.00 14.09
CA GLY A 68 -5.34 5.30 13.22
C GLY A 68 -5.63 5.10 11.73
N THR A 69 -6.84 4.67 11.36
CA THR A 69 -7.25 4.39 9.98
C THR A 69 -8.77 4.49 9.81
N PHE A 70 -9.22 4.60 8.56
CA PHE A 70 -10.64 4.69 8.17
C PHE A 70 -10.82 4.29 6.70
N LEU A 71 -12.07 4.04 6.32
CA LEU A 71 -12.46 3.82 4.93
C LEU A 71 -13.05 5.11 4.36
N VAL A 72 -12.90 5.31 3.06
CA VAL A 72 -13.44 6.50 2.36
C VAL A 72 -14.32 6.07 1.20
N ILE A 73 -15.48 6.70 1.08
CA ILE A 73 -16.37 6.59 -0.08
C ILE A 73 -16.57 7.96 -0.74
N ASN A 74 -17.01 7.94 -2.00
CA ASN A 74 -17.20 9.15 -2.80
C ASN A 74 -15.95 10.06 -2.82
N HIS A 75 -14.75 9.47 -2.82
CA HIS A 75 -13.45 10.17 -2.83
C HIS A 75 -13.14 10.92 -4.14
N GLY A 76 -14.04 10.86 -5.14
CA GLY A 76 -13.89 11.60 -6.41
C GLY A 76 -12.99 10.96 -7.46
N PHE A 77 -12.59 9.69 -7.30
CA PHE A 77 -11.91 8.98 -8.39
C PHE A 77 -12.92 8.63 -9.48
N LYS A 78 -12.45 8.64 -10.73
CA LYS A 78 -13.24 8.17 -11.86
C LYS A 78 -13.65 6.71 -11.62
N SER A 79 -14.92 6.40 -11.86
CA SER A 79 -15.40 5.03 -11.88
C SER A 79 -14.55 4.18 -12.83
N GLY A 80 -14.21 2.95 -12.43
CA GLY A 80 -13.34 2.06 -13.21
C GLY A 80 -11.84 2.25 -12.97
N LEU A 81 -11.39 3.28 -12.23
CA LEU A 81 -9.94 3.52 -12.02
C LEU A 81 -9.32 2.45 -11.12
N ALA A 82 -10.01 2.05 -10.05
CA ALA A 82 -9.53 1.02 -9.14
C ALA A 82 -9.44 -0.33 -9.84
N GLU A 83 -10.48 -0.68 -10.60
CA GLU A 83 -10.57 -1.89 -11.41
C GLU A 83 -9.44 -1.94 -12.44
N LYS A 84 -9.23 -0.86 -13.21
CA LYS A 84 -8.10 -0.78 -14.16
C LYS A 84 -6.74 -0.91 -13.49
N THR A 85 -6.59 -0.36 -12.29
CA THR A 85 -5.33 -0.47 -11.53
C THR A 85 -5.08 -1.92 -11.10
N LEU A 86 -6.12 -2.62 -10.65
CA LEU A 86 -6.07 -4.03 -10.35
C LEU A 86 -5.77 -4.86 -11.60
N ASP A 87 -6.41 -4.57 -12.73
CA ASP A 87 -6.15 -5.23 -14.01
C ASP A 87 -4.69 -5.08 -14.44
N ILE A 88 -4.14 -3.87 -14.37
CA ILE A 88 -2.73 -3.60 -14.69
C ILE A 88 -1.80 -4.32 -13.72
N SER A 89 -2.13 -4.35 -12.43
CA SER A 89 -1.37 -5.11 -11.43
C SER A 89 -1.34 -6.60 -11.78
N SER A 90 -2.49 -7.19 -12.08
CA SER A 90 -2.62 -8.58 -12.50
C SER A 90 -1.82 -8.86 -13.77
N LEU A 91 -1.88 -7.98 -14.76
CA LEU A 91 -1.09 -8.08 -15.99
C LEU A 91 0.42 -8.08 -15.68
N PHE A 92 0.89 -7.15 -14.85
CA PHE A 92 2.30 -7.05 -14.47
C PHE A 92 2.79 -8.31 -13.72
N PHE A 93 2.05 -8.76 -12.70
CA PHE A 93 2.46 -9.92 -11.92
C PHE A 93 2.36 -11.24 -12.70
N GLY A 94 1.53 -11.28 -13.75
CA GLY A 94 1.43 -12.35 -14.73
C GLY A 94 2.58 -12.41 -15.75
N LEU A 95 3.44 -11.38 -15.85
CA LEU A 95 4.60 -11.41 -16.75
C LEU A 95 5.64 -12.47 -16.34
N PRO A 96 6.47 -12.94 -17.29
CA PRO A 96 7.62 -13.79 -16.99
C PRO A 96 8.55 -13.15 -15.95
N LYS A 97 9.23 -13.99 -15.17
CA LYS A 97 10.16 -13.56 -14.11
C LYS A 97 11.17 -12.52 -14.62
N ASP A 98 11.82 -12.80 -15.74
CA ASP A 98 12.90 -11.95 -16.26
C ASP A 98 12.39 -10.57 -16.67
N GLU A 99 11.15 -10.47 -17.16
CA GLU A 99 10.49 -9.20 -17.44
C GLU A 99 10.20 -8.43 -16.16
N LYS A 100 9.70 -9.09 -15.10
CA LYS A 100 9.47 -8.45 -13.79
C LYS A 100 10.76 -7.95 -13.14
N LEU A 101 11.86 -8.70 -13.29
CA LEU A 101 13.16 -8.34 -12.72
C LEU A 101 13.77 -7.09 -13.35
N LYS A 102 13.33 -6.64 -14.54
CA LYS A 102 13.72 -5.34 -15.09
C LYS A 102 13.29 -4.17 -14.20
N ALA A 103 12.23 -4.33 -13.40
CA ALA A 103 11.77 -3.34 -12.43
C ALA A 103 12.41 -3.49 -11.03
N TYR A 104 13.33 -4.43 -10.85
CA TYR A 104 14.00 -4.67 -9.56
C TYR A 104 14.78 -3.42 -9.12
N ARG A 105 14.50 -2.95 -7.90
CA ARG A 105 15.21 -1.82 -7.29
C ARG A 105 16.45 -2.35 -6.59
N THR A 106 17.63 -1.89 -7.02
CA THR A 106 18.87 -2.10 -6.27
C THR A 106 18.95 -1.08 -5.12
N PRO A 107 19.62 -1.40 -4.01
CA PRO A 107 19.82 -0.44 -2.90
C PRO A 107 20.35 0.92 -3.36
N GLU A 108 21.21 0.94 -4.38
CA GLU A 108 21.76 2.17 -4.97
C GLU A 108 20.73 3.00 -5.76
N ARG A 109 19.69 2.36 -6.30
CA ARG A 109 18.55 3.02 -6.97
C ARG A 109 17.38 3.33 -6.02
N SER A 110 17.43 2.85 -4.78
CA SER A 110 16.39 3.09 -3.77
C SER A 110 16.52 4.44 -3.07
N ALA A 111 17.70 5.08 -3.15
CA ALA A 111 17.84 6.47 -2.78
C ALA A 111 17.19 7.33 -3.87
N LEU A 112 16.00 7.87 -3.58
CA LEU A 112 15.67 9.18 -4.12
C LEU A 112 16.86 10.07 -3.77
N VAL A 113 17.64 10.51 -4.76
CA VAL A 113 18.54 11.63 -4.59
C VAL A 113 17.64 12.77 -4.15
N SER A 114 17.60 13.02 -2.84
CA SER A 114 17.14 14.29 -2.31
C SER A 114 18.13 15.30 -2.86
N SER A 115 17.81 15.88 -4.01
CA SER A 115 18.49 17.05 -4.55
C SER A 115 18.17 18.23 -3.64
N ASN A 116 18.66 18.19 -2.40
CA ASN A 116 18.91 19.38 -1.60
C ASN A 116 20.19 20.03 -2.14
N ASN A 117 20.13 20.56 -3.37
CA ASN A 117 21.01 21.64 -3.77
C ASN A 117 20.32 22.96 -3.41
N LEU A 118 20.29 23.25 -2.10
CA LEU A 118 20.11 24.62 -1.64
C LEU A 118 21.49 25.30 -1.66
N SER A 119 22.03 25.53 -2.86
CA SER A 119 23.12 26.48 -3.04
C SER A 119 22.51 27.84 -3.37
N LYS A 120 22.48 28.71 -2.36
CA LYS A 120 22.45 30.18 -2.43
C LYS A 120 22.47 30.76 -3.85
N CYS A 121 21.39 31.42 -4.24
CA CYS A 121 21.48 32.54 -5.17
C CYS A 121 21.62 33.81 -4.33
N GLU A 122 22.75 34.49 -4.50
CA GLU A 122 22.85 35.95 -4.34
C GLU A 122 22.00 36.67 -5.38
#